data_AF-A0A101GHA1-F1
#
_entry.id   AF-A0A101GHA1-F1
#
_cell.length_a   1.000
_cell.length_b   1.000
_cell.length_c   1.000
_cell.angle_alpha   90.00
_cell.angle_beta   90.00
_cell.angle_gamma   90.00
#
_symmetry.space_group_name_H-M   'P 1'
#
loop_
_entity.id
_entity.type
_entity.pdbx_description
1 polymer ?
#
loop_
_entity_poly.entity_id
_entity_poly.type
_entity_poly.pdbx_seq_one_letter_code
_entity_poly.pdbx_strand_id
1 'polypeptide(L)'
;MVDPVGTKTNAFAKHLSRDEGNKRLEEACKHFEAIFLAKMLKASRKDEVSWTGEKSPFGALEETSMEMAAESLSKQGGIGLWKVLYESLRESGEQGGIPNDGRQDDE
;
A
#
# COMPACT_ATOMS: atom_id res chain seq x y z
N MET A 1 7.06 -46.27 9.28
CA MET A 1 6.79 -45.90 7.87
C MET A 1 5.50 -45.11 7.84
N VAL A 2 5.59 -43.81 8.12
CA VAL A 2 4.56 -42.80 7.86
C VAL A 2 5.32 -41.51 7.55
N ASP A 3 5.18 -41.01 6.32
CA ASP A 3 5.90 -39.84 5.83
C ASP A 3 5.43 -38.55 6.54
N PRO A 4 6.32 -37.58 6.80
CA PRO A 4 5.90 -36.28 7.32
C PRO A 4 5.15 -35.48 6.25
N VAL A 5 4.02 -34.92 6.66
CA VAL A 5 3.14 -34.10 5.84
C VAL A 5 3.94 -32.95 5.19
N GLY A 6 4.10 -33.06 3.87
CA GLY A 6 4.79 -32.06 3.07
C GLY A 6 4.08 -30.73 3.18
N THR A 7 4.76 -29.77 3.81
CA THR A 7 4.48 -28.34 3.72
C THR A 7 4.42 -27.98 2.23
N LYS A 8 3.20 -27.85 1.69
CA LYS A 8 3.00 -27.31 0.35
C LYS A 8 3.34 -25.82 0.41
N THR A 9 4.61 -25.50 0.16
CA THR A 9 5.06 -24.15 -0.14
C THR A 9 4.17 -23.62 -1.26
N ASN A 10 3.41 -22.58 -0.92
CA ASN A 10 2.47 -21.90 -1.79
C ASN A 10 3.21 -21.44 -3.07
N ALA A 11 3.05 -22.19 -4.16
CA ALA A 11 3.69 -21.96 -5.46
C ALA A 11 3.09 -20.76 -6.23
N PHE A 12 2.69 -19.71 -5.51
CA PHE A 12 2.18 -18.45 -6.07
C PHE A 12 3.14 -17.27 -5.90
N ALA A 13 4.31 -17.47 -5.29
CA ALA A 13 5.38 -16.50 -5.34
C ALA A 13 6.05 -16.57 -6.72
N LYS A 14 5.39 -16.03 -7.75
CA LYS A 14 6.09 -15.63 -8.97
C LYS A 14 7.24 -14.73 -8.55
N HIS A 15 8.46 -15.14 -8.86
CA HIS A 15 9.64 -14.30 -8.69
C HIS A 15 9.52 -13.14 -9.68
N LEU A 16 8.82 -12.08 -9.28
CA LEU A 16 8.76 -10.84 -10.03
C LEU A 16 10.20 -10.35 -10.22
N SER A 17 10.50 -9.81 -11.39
CA SER A 17 11.75 -9.09 -11.55
C SER A 17 11.83 -7.97 -10.51
N ARG A 18 13.02 -7.61 -10.03
CA ARG A 18 13.19 -6.51 -9.06
C ARG A 18 12.55 -5.21 -9.56
N ASP A 19 12.59 -4.96 -10.86
CA ASP A 19 11.92 -3.82 -11.51
C ASP A 19 10.39 -3.90 -11.40
N GLU A 20 9.79 -5.05 -11.70
CA GLU A 20 8.34 -5.23 -11.60
C GLU A 20 7.85 -5.21 -10.14
N GLY A 21 8.65 -5.75 -9.21
CA GLY A 21 8.40 -5.65 -7.77
C GLY A 21 8.42 -4.20 -7.29
N ASN A 22 9.42 -3.42 -7.73
CA ASN A 22 9.54 -2.00 -7.38
C ASN A 22 8.38 -1.16 -7.92
N LYS A 23 7.93 -1.41 -9.17
CA LYS A 23 6.78 -0.72 -9.76
C LYS A 23 5.48 -1.01 -9.00
N ARG A 24 5.24 -2.28 -8.65
CA ARG A 24 4.06 -2.65 -7.85
C ARG A 24 4.10 -2.07 -6.45
N LEU A 25 5.28 -2.01 -5.82
CA LEU A 25 5.46 -1.37 -4.52
C LEU A 25 5.15 0.12 -4.60
N GLU A 26 5.64 0.79 -5.65
CA GLU A 26 5.34 2.21 -5.91
C GLU A 26 3.83 2.44 -6.08
N GLU A 27 3.16 1.64 -6.91
CA GLU A 27 1.71 1.72 -7.12
C GLU A 27 0.92 1.49 -5.82
N ALA A 28 1.32 0.49 -5.03
CA ALA A 28 0.69 0.20 -3.75
C ALA A 28 0.84 1.38 -2.76
N CYS A 29 2.01 2.03 -2.73
CA CYS A 29 2.23 3.22 -1.88
C CYS A 29 1.37 4.41 -2.32
N LYS A 30 1.19 4.62 -3.63
CA LYS A 30 0.28 5.66 -4.16
C LYS A 30 -1.18 5.35 -3.79
N HIS A 31 -1.62 4.10 -3.94
CA HIS A 31 -2.97 3.70 -3.51
C HIS A 31 -3.19 3.89 -2.00
N PHE A 32 -2.17 3.60 -1.19
CA PHE A 32 -2.23 3.87 0.25
C PHE A 32 -2.45 5.35 0.54
N GLU A 33 -1.69 6.24 -0.09
CA GLU A 33 -1.86 7.69 0.10
C GLU A 33 -3.25 8.16 -0.34
N ALA A 34 -3.76 7.68 -1.47
CA ALA A 34 -5.12 7.99 -1.92
C ALA A 34 -6.18 7.61 -0.86
N ILE A 35 -6.10 6.39 -0.31
CA ILE A 35 -7.02 5.93 0.73
C ILE A 35 -6.87 6.78 2.00
N PHE A 36 -5.64 7.07 2.41
CA PHE A 36 -5.35 7.88 3.58
C PHE A 36 -5.94 9.30 3.45
N LEU A 37 -5.74 9.96 2.31
CA LEU A 37 -6.31 11.28 2.01
C LEU A 37 -7.83 11.24 2.02
N ALA A 38 -8.44 10.22 1.40
CA ALA A 38 -9.90 10.05 1.41
C ALA A 38 -10.42 9.92 2.86
N LYS A 39 -9.75 9.14 3.71
CA LYS A 39 -10.13 8.98 5.12
C LYS A 39 -9.98 10.29 5.89
N MET A 40 -8.91 11.05 5.65
CA MET A 40 -8.68 12.34 6.30
C MET A 40 -9.76 13.36 5.92
N LEU A 41 -10.07 13.51 4.63
CA LEU A 41 -11.12 14.42 4.13
C LEU A 41 -12.51 14.04 4.64
N LYS A 42 -12.79 12.74 4.78
CA LYS A 42 -14.04 12.25 5.39
C LYS A 42 -14.08 12.55 6.89
N ALA A 43 -12.95 12.45 7.59
CA ALA A 43 -12.86 12.74 9.01
C ALA A 43 -13.08 14.23 9.29
N SER A 44 -12.47 15.13 8.51
CA SER A 44 -12.64 16.58 8.67
C SER A 44 -14.10 17.05 8.53
N ARG A 45 -14.93 16.30 7.78
CA ARG A 45 -16.36 16.60 7.63
C ARG A 45 -17.26 15.98 8.69
N LYS A 46 -16.82 14.91 9.38
CA LYS A 46 -17.61 14.37 10.51
C LYS A 46 -17.73 15.37 11.64
N ASP A 47 -16.74 16.24 11.77
CA ASP A 47 -16.73 17.34 12.74
C ASP A 47 -17.55 18.56 12.25
N GLU A 48 -17.79 18.67 10.93
CA GLU A 48 -18.76 19.60 10.33
C GLU A 48 -20.17 19.01 10.36
N VAL A 49 -20.70 18.73 11.55
CA VAL A 49 -22.14 18.49 11.71
C VAL A 49 -22.86 19.76 11.30
N SER A 50 -23.73 19.68 10.28
CA SER A 50 -24.65 20.75 9.90
C SER A 50 -25.24 21.40 11.16
N TRP A 51 -25.33 22.73 11.20
CA TRP A 51 -26.01 23.45 12.29
C TRP A 51 -27.43 22.89 12.55
N THR A 52 -28.07 22.28 11.54
CA THR A 52 -29.40 21.67 11.64
C THR A 52 -29.40 20.21 12.08
N GLY A 53 -28.23 19.55 12.22
CA GLY A 53 -28.12 18.13 12.56
C GLY A 53 -28.61 17.15 11.47
N GLU A 54 -29.08 17.66 10.33
CA GLU A 54 -29.57 16.84 9.22
C GLU A 54 -28.41 16.36 8.34
N LYS A 55 -28.49 15.10 7.90
CA LYS A 55 -27.56 14.54 6.91
C LYS A 55 -27.84 15.18 5.54
N SER A 56 -26.79 15.58 4.82
CA SER A 56 -26.91 16.07 3.44
C SER A 56 -27.70 15.05 2.60
N PRO A 57 -28.72 15.46 1.83
CA PRO A 57 -29.46 14.57 0.94
C PRO A 57 -28.57 13.95 -0.15
N PHE A 58 -27.37 14.50 -0.36
CA PHE A 58 -26.38 14.02 -1.33
C PHE A 58 -25.14 13.38 -0.68
N GLY A 59 -25.19 13.01 0.60
CA GLY A 59 -24.01 12.53 1.34
C GLY A 59 -23.24 11.38 0.66
N ALA A 60 -23.93 10.43 0.02
CA ALA A 60 -23.28 9.33 -0.71
C ALA A 60 -22.56 9.80 -1.99
N LEU A 61 -23.11 10.79 -2.69
CA LEU A 61 -22.49 11.38 -3.87
C LEU A 61 -21.27 12.22 -3.48
N GLU A 62 -21.37 12.96 -2.37
CA GLU A 62 -20.25 13.71 -1.80
C GLU A 62 -19.12 12.77 -1.39
N GLU A 63 -19.43 11.66 -0.73
CA GLU A 63 -18.44 10.65 -0.32
C GLU A 63 -17.68 10.07 -1.52
N THR A 64 -18.42 9.71 -2.57
CA THR A 64 -17.84 9.20 -3.82
C THR A 64 -16.96 10.26 -4.49
N SER A 65 -17.41 11.51 -4.50
CA SER A 65 -16.66 12.64 -5.08
C SER A 65 -15.33 12.88 -4.36
N MET A 66 -15.31 12.72 -3.02
CA MET A 66 -14.09 12.83 -2.23
C MET A 66 -13.12 11.68 -2.48
N GLU A 67 -13.60 10.45 -2.65
CA GLU A 67 -12.74 9.32 -3.03
C GLU A 67 -12.07 9.56 -4.38
N MET A 68 -12.83 10.00 -5.39
CA MET A 68 -12.29 10.34 -6.70
C MET A 68 -11.29 11.50 -6.63
N ALA A 69 -11.57 12.52 -5.82
CA ALA A 69 -10.66 13.64 -5.62
C ALA A 69 -9.34 13.20 -4.95
N ALA A 70 -9.41 12.36 -3.92
CA ALA A 70 -8.24 11.83 -3.23
C ALA A 70 -7.37 10.94 -4.13
N GLU A 71 -8.01 10.09 -4.95
CA GLU A 71 -7.31 9.27 -5.94
C GLU A 71 -6.63 10.12 -7.01
N SER A 72 -7.32 11.11 -7.56
CA SER A 72 -6.76 12.05 -8.54
C SER A 72 -5.57 12.82 -7.96
N LEU A 73 -5.72 13.32 -6.72
CA LEU A 73 -4.66 14.08 -6.04
C LEU A 73 -3.42 13.21 -5.83
N SER A 74 -3.57 11.96 -5.38
CA SER A 74 -2.44 11.05 -5.20
C SER A 74 -1.74 10.72 -6.53
N LYS A 75 -2.50 10.48 -7.60
CA LYS A 75 -1.94 10.23 -8.95
C LYS A 75 -1.16 11.43 -9.50
N GLN A 76 -1.56 12.66 -9.18
CA GLN A 76 -0.88 13.90 -9.61
C GLN A 76 0.36 14.25 -8.75
N GLY A 77 0.75 13.39 -7.81
CA GLY A 77 1.92 13.59 -6.96
C GLY A 77 1.61 13.66 -5.47
N GLY A 78 0.33 13.84 -5.12
CA GLY A 78 -0.17 13.78 -3.76
C GLY A 78 0.44 14.81 -2.82
N ILE A 79 0.47 14.47 -1.53
CA ILE A 79 1.21 15.22 -0.51
C ILE A 79 2.66 14.72 -0.38
N GLY A 80 3.02 13.66 -1.11
CA GLY A 80 4.35 13.05 -1.12
C GLY A 80 4.55 11.96 -0.07
N LEU A 81 3.50 11.57 0.66
CA LEU A 81 3.59 10.52 1.69
C LEU A 81 3.94 9.16 1.09
N TRP A 82 3.43 8.89 -0.11
CA TRP A 82 3.73 7.65 -0.82
C TRP A 82 5.22 7.48 -1.10
N LYS A 83 5.97 8.57 -1.34
CA LYS A 83 7.41 8.53 -1.61
C LYS A 83 8.20 8.12 -0.40
N VAL A 84 7.91 8.75 0.75
CA VAL A 84 8.56 8.45 2.03
C VAL A 84 8.33 6.98 2.41
N LEU A 85 7.10 6.50 2.25
CA LEU A 85 6.76 5.10 2.51
C LEU A 85 7.49 4.16 1.55
N TYR A 86 7.51 4.49 0.26
CA TYR A 86 8.18 3.69 -0.77
C TYR A 86 9.69 3.58 -0.51
N GLU A 87 10.35 4.70 -0.20
CA GLU A 87 11.79 4.75 0.09
C GLU A 87 12.11 3.91 1.33
N SER A 88 11.35 4.08 2.42
CA SER A 88 11.54 3.30 3.65
C SER A 88 11.37 1.80 3.43
N LEU A 89 10.34 1.39 2.67
CA LEU A 89 10.09 -0.02 2.38
C LEU A 89 11.18 -0.61 1.47
N ARG A 90 11.64 0.15 0.48
CA ARG A 90 12.72 -0.29 -0.40
C ARG A 90 14.03 -0.49 0.36
N GLU A 91 14.39 0.45 1.24
CA GLU A 91 15.59 0.34 2.09
C GLU A 91 15.50 -0.85 3.05
N SER A 92 14.32 -1.10 3.65
CA SER A 92 14.10 -2.25 4.52
C SER A 92 14.16 -3.59 3.77
N GLY A 93 13.71 -3.63 2.52
CA GLY A 93 13.78 -4.82 1.66
C GLY A 93 15.20 -5.17 1.23
N GLU A 94 16.10 -4.19 1.14
CA GLU A 94 17.52 -4.40 0.81
C GLU A 94 18.33 -4.94 1.99
N GLN A 95 17.93 -4.64 3.23
CA GLN A 95 18.58 -5.15 4.44
C GLN A 95 18.14 -6.58 4.85
N GLY A 96 17.06 -7.09 4.24
CA GLY A 96 16.50 -8.43 4.51
C GLY A 96 17.06 -9.58 3.65
N GLY A 97 18.07 -9.31 2.81
CA GLY A 97 18.74 -10.35 2.03
C GLY A 97 19.53 -11.28 2.94
N ILE A 98 19.13 -12.56 3.04
CA ILE A 98 19.93 -13.61 3.68
C ILE A 98 21.36 -13.51 3.12
N PRO A 99 22.39 -13.33 3.97
CA PRO A 99 23.76 -13.38 3.52
C PRO A 99 23.97 -14.72 2.81
N ASN A 100 24.41 -14.67 1.55
CA ASN A 100 24.96 -15.85 0.90
C ASN A 100 26.24 -16.20 1.65
N ASP A 101 26.13 -17.03 2.69
CA ASP A 101 27.26 -17.67 3.35
C ASP A 101 27.88 -18.61 2.32
N GLY A 102 28.74 -18.04 1.48
CA GLY A 102 29.50 -18.70 0.44
C GLY A 102 30.55 -19.63 1.04
N ARG A 103 30.11 -20.63 1.81
CA ARG A 103 30.90 -21.82 2.07
C ARG A 103 31.04 -22.56 0.74
N GLN A 104 32.10 -22.19 0.03
CA GLN A 104 32.79 -23.12 -0.85
C GLN A 104 33.23 -24.28 0.05
N ASP A 105 32.57 -25.41 -0.13
CA ASP A 105 33.04 -26.68 0.37
C ASP A 105 34.31 -27.00 -0.45
N ASP A 106 35.45 -26.48 0.02
CA ASP A 106 36.76 -26.80 -0.52
C ASP A 106 37.12 -28.25 -0.14
N GLU A 107 37.20 -29.08 -1.19
CA GLU A 107 37.97 -30.32 -1.42
C GLU A 107 37.97 -31.45 -0.36
#